data_AF-A0A7J5XEP9-F1
#
_entry.id   AF-A0A7J5XEP9-F1
#
_cell.length_a   1.000
_cell.length_b   1.000
_cell.length_c   1.000
_cell.angle_alpha   90.00
_cell.angle_beta   90.00
_cell.angle_gamma   90.00
#
_symmetry.space_group_name_H-M   'P 1'
#
loop_
_entity.id
_entity.type
_entity.pdbx_description
1 polymer ?
#
loop_
_entity_poly.entity_id
_entity_poly.type
_entity_poly.pdbx_seq_one_letter_code
_entity_poly.pdbx_strand_id
1 'polypeptide(L)'
;MCFVSDYLLVGLLLVVGFAVWVLVDKSMGAETIYGTAVLLGAGSASILVMSLSMMATLIGEQTGSAAFVYGSMSLTDKLANGLGVLLIQSTRPCGTEACCPDCI
;
A
#
# COMPACT_ATOMS: atom_id res chain seq x y z
N MET A 1 18.03 -14.17 7.02
CA MET A 1 18.20 -13.55 5.69
C MET A 1 17.53 -14.34 4.57
N CYS A 2 17.87 -15.61 4.29
CA CYS A 2 17.31 -16.34 3.12
C CYS A 2 15.77 -16.46 3.15
N PHE A 3 15.19 -16.79 4.30
CA PHE A 3 13.74 -16.89 4.46
C PHE A 3 13.02 -15.57 4.13
N VAL A 4 13.47 -14.45 4.72
CA VAL A 4 12.90 -13.10 4.48
C VAL A 4 12.94 -12.70 3.01
N SER A 5 14.03 -13.04 2.31
CA SER A 5 14.17 -12.75 0.88
C SER A 5 13.16 -13.51 0.03
N ASP A 6 12.86 -14.76 0.38
CA ASP A 6 11.86 -15.59 -0.30
C ASP A 6 10.45 -15.00 -0.18
N TYR A 7 10.04 -14.56 1.02
CA TYR A 7 8.73 -13.93 1.21
C TYR A 7 8.60 -12.56 0.53
N LEU A 8 9.68 -11.78 0.44
CA LEU A 8 9.68 -10.52 -0.31
C LEU A 8 9.40 -10.77 -1.80
N LEU A 9 10.03 -11.80 -2.38
CA LEU A 9 9.80 -12.23 -3.76
C LEU A 9 8.35 -12.68 -3.98
N VAL A 10 7.80 -13.47 -3.06
CA VAL A 10 6.40 -13.89 -3.12
C VAL A 10 5.46 -12.67 -3.03
N GLY A 11 5.68 -11.76 -2.08
CA GLY A 11 4.91 -10.53 -1.94
C GLY A 11 4.96 -9.66 -3.20
N LEU A 12 6.15 -9.50 -3.79
CA LEU A 12 6.34 -8.77 -5.04
C LEU A 12 5.60 -9.43 -6.20
N LEU A 13 5.69 -10.76 -6.34
CA LEU A 13 4.97 -11.52 -7.37
C LEU A 13 3.46 -11.37 -7.25
N LEU A 14 2.91 -11.34 -6.03
CA LEU A 14 1.48 -11.11 -5.81
C LEU A 14 1.05 -9.71 -6.24
N VAL A 15 1.82 -8.67 -5.91
CA VAL A 15 1.51 -7.28 -6.29
C VAL A 15 1.67 -7.06 -7.80
N VAL A 16 2.72 -7.60 -8.41
CA VAL A 16 2.93 -7.54 -9.86
C VAL A 16 1.84 -8.35 -10.58
N GLY A 17 1.46 -9.51 -10.04
CA GLY A 17 0.33 -10.30 -10.54
C GLY A 17 -0.98 -9.52 -10.54
N PHE A 18 -1.29 -8.83 -9.44
CA PHE A 18 -2.42 -7.89 -9.37
C PHE A 18 -2.32 -6.80 -10.44
N ALA A 19 -1.17 -6.14 -10.58
CA ALA A 19 -0.99 -5.06 -11.53
C ALA A 19 -1.17 -5.52 -12.98
N VAL A 20 -0.61 -6.67 -13.34
CA VAL A 20 -0.79 -7.29 -14.67
C VAL A 20 -2.25 -7.65 -14.90
N TRP A 21 -2.92 -8.23 -13.90
CA TRP A 21 -4.34 -8.60 -14.00
C TRP A 21 -5.24 -7.39 -14.24
N VAL A 22 -5.01 -6.30 -13.50
CA VAL A 22 -5.75 -5.04 -13.64
C VAL A 22 -5.49 -4.36 -14.98
N LEU A 23 -4.28 -4.47 -15.54
CA LEU A 23 -3.94 -3.90 -16.84
C LEU A 23 -4.52 -4.69 -18.02
N VAL A 24 -4.61 -6.02 -17.89
CA VAL A 24 -5.15 -6.92 -18.92
C VAL A 24 -6.67 -6.93 -18.91
N ASP A 25 -7.30 -6.98 -17.73
CA ASP A 25 -8.75 -7.06 -17.59
C ASP A 25 -9.36 -5.65 -17.60
N LYS A 26 -9.69 -5.16 -18.80
CA LYS A 26 -10.29 -3.83 -19.00
C LYS A 26 -11.76 -3.75 -18.59
N SER A 27 -12.39 -4.89 -18.27
CA SER A 27 -13.81 -5.02 -17.96
C SER A 27 -14.01 -5.74 -16.63
N MET A 28 -13.53 -5.13 -15.53
CA MET A 28 -13.72 -5.69 -14.20
C MET A 28 -15.20 -5.86 -13.86
N GLY A 29 -15.67 -7.11 -13.84
CA GLY A 29 -16.95 -7.47 -13.23
C GLY A 29 -16.88 -7.41 -11.70
N ALA A 30 -18.03 -7.27 -11.03
CA ALA A 30 -18.10 -7.19 -9.56
C ALA A 30 -17.44 -8.40 -8.85
N GLU A 31 -17.44 -9.57 -9.49
CA GLU A 31 -16.86 -10.82 -8.98
C GLU A 31 -15.32 -10.78 -8.93
N THR A 32 -14.65 -10.12 -9.88
CA THR A 32 -13.17 -10.11 -9.97
C THR A 32 -12.53 -9.07 -9.04
N ILE A 33 -13.30 -8.09 -8.56
CA ILE A 33 -12.83 -7.05 -7.64
C ILE A 33 -12.42 -7.64 -6.29
N TYR A 34 -13.19 -8.60 -5.76
CA TYR A 34 -12.86 -9.23 -4.49
C TYR A 34 -11.54 -10.02 -4.57
N GLY A 35 -11.32 -10.76 -5.65
CA GLY A 35 -10.08 -11.51 -5.85
C GLY A 35 -8.85 -10.60 -5.95
N THR A 36 -8.96 -9.53 -6.75
CA THR A 36 -7.88 -8.55 -6.91
C THR A 36 -7.59 -7.77 -5.61
N ALA A 37 -8.62 -7.44 -4.83
CA ALA A 37 -8.46 -6.78 -3.54
C ALA A 37 -7.71 -7.67 -2.52
N VAL A 38 -8.04 -8.96 -2.46
CA VAL A 38 -7.35 -9.93 -1.58
C VAL A 38 -5.89 -10.10 -2.00
N LEU A 39 -5.60 -10.20 -3.30
CA LEU A 39 -4.24 -10.29 -3.85
C LEU A 39 -3.40 -9.06 -3.50
N LEU A 40 -3.95 -7.86 -3.72
CA LEU A 40 -3.28 -6.60 -3.40
C LEU A 40 -3.04 -6.45 -1.89
N GLY A 41 -4.05 -6.78 -1.08
CA GLY A 41 -3.97 -6.73 0.38
C GLY A 41 -2.92 -7.70 0.93
N ALA A 42 -2.95 -8.96 0.52
CA ALA A 42 -1.99 -9.97 0.96
C ALA A 42 -0.55 -9.61 0.53
N GLY A 43 -0.36 -9.20 -0.72
CA GLY A 43 0.93 -8.79 -1.25
C GLY A 43 1.51 -7.58 -0.50
N SER A 44 0.74 -6.49 -0.39
CA SER A 44 1.19 -5.26 0.29
C SER A 44 1.48 -5.48 1.79
N ALA A 45 0.64 -6.23 2.51
CA ALA A 45 0.86 -6.55 3.91
C ALA A 45 2.15 -7.37 4.12
N SER A 46 2.38 -8.39 3.27
CA SER A 46 3.57 -9.24 3.38
C SER A 46 4.88 -8.45 3.16
N ILE A 47 4.92 -7.57 2.15
CA ILE A 47 6.08 -6.71 1.86
C ILE A 47 6.34 -5.77 3.04
N LEU A 48 5.29 -5.15 3.58
CA LEU A 48 5.40 -4.19 4.67
C LEU A 48 5.96 -4.88 5.94
N VAL A 49 5.40 -6.03 6.33
CA VAL A 49 5.86 -6.80 7.50
C VAL A 49 7.31 -7.28 7.33
N MET A 50 7.67 -7.79 6.15
CA MET A 50 9.04 -8.24 5.88
C MET A 50 10.02 -7.06 5.90
N SER A 51 9.65 -5.90 5.36
CA SER A 51 10.47 -4.69 5.42
C SER A 51 10.69 -4.22 6.86
N LEU A 52 9.67 -4.26 7.72
CA LEU A 52 9.80 -3.98 9.15
C LEU A 52 10.80 -4.93 9.81
N SER A 53 10.71 -6.24 9.53
CA SER A 53 11.62 -7.23 10.11
C SER A 53 13.08 -7.02 9.69
N MET A 54 13.29 -6.58 8.45
CA MET A 54 14.61 -6.24 7.93
C MET A 54 15.15 -4.97 8.61
N MET A 55 14.33 -3.93 8.75
CA MET A 55 14.71 -2.72 9.51
C MET A 55 15.05 -3.05 10.96
N ALA A 56 14.26 -3.91 11.64
CA ALA A 56 14.54 -4.35 13.00
C ALA A 56 15.93 -5.01 13.13
N THR A 57 16.29 -5.85 12.15
CA THR A 57 17.59 -6.51 12.11
C THR A 57 18.74 -5.53 11.86
N LEU A 58 18.52 -4.49 11.04
CA LEU A 58 19.51 -3.45 10.75
C LEU A 58 19.72 -2.47 11.92
N ILE A 59 18.66 -2.16 12.66
CA ILE A 59 18.71 -1.29 13.84
C ILE A 59 19.52 -1.96 14.97
N GLY A 60 19.43 -3.29 15.09
CA GLY A 60 20.24 -4.07 16.03
C GLY A 60 20.10 -3.57 17.47
N GLU A 61 21.21 -3.41 18.20
CA GLU A 61 21.23 -2.94 19.59
C GLU A 61 20.99 -1.42 19.74
N GLN A 62 21.02 -0.65 18.65
CA GLN A 62 20.88 0.81 18.68
C GLN A 62 19.40 1.23 18.65
N THR A 63 18.66 0.83 19.68
CA THR A 63 17.22 1.10 19.81
C THR A 63 16.86 2.58 20.00
N GLY A 64 17.84 3.42 20.36
CA GLY A 64 17.63 4.85 20.63
C GLY A 64 17.08 5.67 19.44
N SER A 65 17.34 5.26 18.20
CA SER A 65 16.77 5.88 16.99
C SER A 65 15.67 5.05 16.32
N ALA A 66 15.35 3.86 16.84
CA ALA A 66 14.35 2.97 16.24
C ALA A 66 12.97 3.61 16.15
N ALA A 67 12.58 4.37 17.19
CA ALA A 67 11.30 5.07 17.23
C ALA A 67 11.17 6.13 16.12
N PHE A 68 12.26 6.83 15.78
CA PHE A 68 12.27 7.78 14.68
C PHE A 68 12.15 7.07 13.33
N VAL A 69 12.85 5.95 13.13
CA VAL A 69 12.78 5.17 11.88
C VAL A 69 11.37 4.65 11.63
N TYR A 70 10.76 3.96 12.60
CA TYR A 70 9.39 3.49 12.48
C TYR A 70 8.37 4.63 12.38
N GLY A 71 8.64 5.76 13.05
CA GLY A 71 7.85 6.98 12.91
C GLY A 71 7.91 7.56 11.50
N SER A 72 9.09 7.61 10.88
CA SER A 72 9.28 8.10 9.51
C SER A 72 8.61 7.20 8.49
N MET A 73 8.67 5.87 8.68
CA MET A 73 7.96 4.91 7.84
C MET A 73 6.45 5.17 7.84
N SER A 74 5.83 5.24 9.02
CA SER A 74 4.38 5.47 9.14
C SER A 74 3.97 6.87 8.69
N LEU A 75 4.84 7.88 8.87
CA LEU A 75 4.64 9.21 8.30
C LEU A 75 4.58 9.13 6.77
N THR A 76 5.52 8.44 6.13
CA THR A 76 5.51 8.24 4.67
C THR A 76 4.25 7.52 4.20
N ASP A 77 3.80 6.47 4.89
CA ASP A 77 2.53 5.78 4.57
C ASP A 77 1.33 6.74 4.65
N LYS A 78 1.23 7.52 5.73
CA LYS A 78 0.13 8.48 5.92
C LYS A 78 0.18 9.62 4.90
N LEU A 79 1.36 10.16 4.64
CA LEU A 79 1.56 11.23 3.65
C LEU A 79 1.24 10.75 2.24
N ALA A 80 1.67 9.54 1.85
CA ALA A 80 1.37 8.96 0.54
C ALA A 80 -0.14 8.74 0.36
N ASN A 81 -0.82 8.18 1.37
CA ASN A 81 -2.27 8.00 1.34
C ASN A 81 -3.02 9.34 1.31
N GLY A 82 -2.60 10.33 2.11
CA GLY A 82 -3.18 11.67 2.12
C GLY A 82 -2.97 12.41 0.80
N LEU A 83 -1.77 12.33 0.21
CA LEU A 83 -1.47 12.91 -1.09
C LEU A 83 -2.29 12.22 -2.19
N GLY A 84 -2.50 10.91 -2.11
CA GLY A 84 -3.38 10.18 -3.02
C GLY A 84 -4.80 10.76 -3.03
N VAL A 85 -5.38 10.99 -1.85
CA VAL A 85 -6.70 11.60 -1.71
C VAL A 85 -6.74 13.02 -2.28
N LEU A 86 -5.69 13.84 -2.06
CA LEU A 86 -5.57 15.17 -2.65
C LEU A 86 -5.50 15.13 -4.18
N LEU A 87 -4.71 14.21 -4.75
CA LEU A 87 -4.57 14.05 -6.20
C LEU A 87 -5.88 13.56 -6.84
N ILE A 88 -6.57 12.62 -6.21
CA ILE A 88 -7.89 12.13 -6.67
C ILE A 88 -8.89 13.29 -6.71
N GLN A 89 -8.97 14.07 -5.62
CA GLN A 89 -9.84 15.25 -5.57
C GLN A 89 -9.45 16.31 -6.60
N SER A 90 -8.15 16.51 -6.84
CA SER A 90 -7.67 17.44 -7.87
C SER A 90 -8.04 16.99 -9.29
N THR A 91 -8.12 15.68 -9.55
CA THR A 91 -8.45 15.12 -10.87
C THR A 91 -9.96 15.09 -11.11
N ARG A 92 -10.77 15.18 -10.05
CA ARG A 92 -12.24 15.25 -10.09
C ARG A 92 -12.72 16.46 -9.26
N PRO A 93 -12.57 17.70 -9.76
CA PRO A 93 -13.01 18.88 -9.02
C PRO A 93 -14.54 18.95 -9.00
N CYS A 94 -15.18 18.43 -7.95
CA CYS A 94 -16.57 18.75 -7.67
C CYS A 94 -16.62 20.07 -6.90
N GLY A 95 -16.82 21.17 -7.63
CA GLY A 95 -16.95 22.53 -7.08
C GLY A 95 -18.39 23.00 -6.87
N THR A 96 -19.40 22.12 -6.88
CA THR A 96 -20.82 22.48 -6.70
C THR A 96 -21.61 21.42 -5.92
N GLU A 97 -22.62 21.86 -5.18
CA GLU A 97 -23.45 21.12 -4.19
C GLU A 97 -24.12 19.82 -4.70
N ALA A 98 -24.02 19.49 -5.99
CA ALA A 98 -24.63 18.30 -6.58
C ALA A 98 -23.85 16.99 -6.34
N CYS A 99 -22.55 17.05 -6.01
CA CYS A 99 -21.71 15.84 -5.84
C CYS A 99 -21.63 15.29 -4.41
N CYS A 100 -21.88 16.10 -3.37
CA CYS A 100 -21.71 15.68 -1.97
C CYS A 100 -22.75 16.35 -1.05
N PRO A 101 -23.84 15.66 -0.67
CA PRO A 101 -24.81 16.17 0.30
C PRO A 101 -24.28 16.18 1.76
N ASP A 102 -23.14 15.54 2.05
CA ASP A 102 -22.49 15.49 3.38
C ASP A 102 -21.28 16.45 3.50
N CYS A 103 -21.09 17.38 2.56
CA CYS A 103 -20.09 18.45 2.66
C CYS A 103 -20.66 19.70 3.35
N ILE A 104 -21.28 19.53 4.52
CA ILE A 104 -21.56 20.62 5.49
C ILE A 104 -20.97 20.28 6.85
#